data_AF-A0A937XD67-F1
#
_entry.id   AF-A0A937XD67-F1
#
_cell.length_a   1.000
_cell.length_b   1.000
_cell.length_c   1.000
_cell.angle_alpha   90.00
_cell.angle_beta   90.00
_cell.angle_gamma   90.00
#
_symmetry.space_group_name_H-M   'P 1'
#
loop_
_entity.id
_entity.type
_entity.pdbx_description
1 polymer ?
#
loop_
_entity_poly.entity_id
_entity_poly.type
_entity_poly.pdbx_seq_one_letter_code
_entity_poly.pdbx_strand_id
1 'polypeptide(L)'
;MPAKRARPTMKKIPRRVSTRPSRRMETFANPRRGREYEVSIVYPEFTCLCPMTGQPDFARVEIAYIPDEVCVELKSLRNYLWSYRNEGAFHEAVTNRIADDLIALLQPRWLQVEAQFQARGGIATGVSVEHAPGVAPGSKA
;
A
#
# COMPACT_ATOMS: atom_id res chain seq x y z
N MET A 1 27.32 23.35 40.61
CA MET A 1 26.14 22.45 40.66
C MET A 1 25.64 22.22 39.23
N PRO A 2 25.80 21.05 38.61
CA PRO A 2 25.31 20.84 37.25
C PRO A 2 23.79 20.60 37.26
N ALA A 3 23.07 21.28 36.37
CA ALA A 3 21.63 21.17 36.22
C ALA A 3 21.22 19.75 35.77
N LYS A 4 20.26 19.15 36.48
CA LYS A 4 19.66 17.86 36.12
C LYS A 4 18.96 17.98 34.75
N ARG A 5 19.52 17.34 33.72
CA ARG A 5 18.83 17.16 32.43
C ARG A 5 17.56 16.33 32.69
N ALA A 6 16.40 16.91 32.40
CA ALA A 6 15.13 16.19 32.44
C ALA A 6 15.18 15.04 31.42
N ARG A 7 14.87 13.81 31.88
CA ARG A 7 14.70 12.66 30.99
C ARG A 7 13.51 12.95 30.08
N PRO A 8 13.62 12.78 28.75
CA PRO A 8 12.48 12.94 27.87
C PRO A 8 11.40 11.95 28.30
N THR A 9 10.21 12.47 28.60
CA THR A 9 9.04 11.67 28.93
C THR A 9 8.68 10.87 27.68
N MET A 10 8.90 9.55 27.71
CA MET A 10 8.37 8.66 26.69
C MET A 10 6.86 8.85 26.64
N LYS A 11 6.37 9.52 25.60
CA LYS A 11 4.94 9.61 25.30
C LYS A 11 4.39 8.18 25.32
N LYS A 12 3.29 7.97 26.05
CA LYS A 12 2.61 6.68 26.24
C LYS A 12 2.64 5.86 24.96
N ILE A 13 3.31 4.71 24.99
CA ILE A 13 3.33 3.73 23.89
C ILE A 13 1.85 3.45 23.55
N PRO A 14 1.40 3.69 22.30
CA PRO A 14 0.00 3.50 21.96
C PRO A 14 -0.43 2.06 22.26
N ARG A 15 -1.68 1.90 22.72
CA ARG A 15 -2.32 0.60 23.00
C ARG A 15 -2.03 -0.39 21.87
N ARG A 16 -1.68 -1.64 22.21
CA ARG A 16 -1.36 -2.76 21.29
C ARG A 16 -2.07 -2.60 19.94
N VAL A 17 -1.33 -2.14 18.94
CA VAL A 17 -1.87 -1.97 17.59
C VAL A 17 -2.13 -3.38 17.03
N SER A 18 -3.31 -3.63 16.45
CA SER A 18 -3.77 -4.95 16.01
C SER A 18 -2.81 -5.61 15.01
N THR A 19 -2.52 -6.91 15.19
CA THR A 19 -1.67 -7.74 14.30
C THR A 19 -2.51 -8.75 13.53
N ARG A 20 -3.71 -8.35 13.08
CA ARG A 20 -4.65 -9.21 12.36
C ARG A 20 -4.95 -8.63 10.98
N PRO A 21 -5.28 -9.47 9.97
CA PRO A 21 -5.74 -8.98 8.68
C PRO A 21 -6.99 -8.09 8.85
N SER A 22 -7.06 -7.00 8.11
CA SER A 22 -8.14 -6.01 8.19
C SER A 22 -8.25 -5.23 6.90
N ARG A 23 -9.47 -5.03 6.39
CA ARG A 23 -9.72 -4.16 5.23
C ARG A 23 -9.63 -2.67 5.53
N ARG A 24 -9.63 -2.29 6.81
CA ARG A 24 -9.51 -0.89 7.23
C ARG A 24 -8.06 -0.46 7.19
N MET A 25 -7.78 0.55 6.38
CA MET A 25 -6.54 1.31 6.35
C MET A 25 -6.71 2.61 7.16
N GLU A 26 -5.61 3.11 7.70
CA GLU A 26 -5.51 4.35 8.47
C GLU A 26 -4.54 5.30 7.75
N THR A 27 -4.67 6.58 8.03
CA THR A 27 -3.81 7.63 7.48
C THR A 27 -3.26 8.53 8.59
N PHE A 28 -2.21 9.27 8.27
CA PHE A 28 -1.71 10.36 9.08
C PHE A 28 -1.47 11.59 8.20
N ALA A 29 -1.44 12.79 8.81
CA ALA A 29 -1.25 14.02 8.07
C ALA A 29 0.10 14.05 7.34
N ASN A 30 0.11 14.48 6.07
CA ASN A 30 1.34 14.70 5.32
C ASN A 30 2.25 15.69 6.08
N PRO A 31 3.46 15.29 6.50
CA PRO A 31 4.36 16.14 7.31
C PRO A 31 5.03 17.28 6.52
N ARG A 32 4.97 17.25 5.19
CA ARG A 32 5.69 18.17 4.28
C ARG A 32 4.82 18.60 3.09
N ARG A 33 3.60 19.09 3.34
CA ARG A 33 2.65 19.57 2.30
C ARG A 33 3.20 20.64 1.34
N GLY A 34 4.20 21.42 1.77
CA GLY A 34 4.82 22.46 0.95
C GLY A 34 5.88 21.97 -0.06
N ARG A 35 6.10 20.66 -0.16
CA ARG A 35 7.08 20.05 -1.07
C ARG A 35 6.51 18.76 -1.62
N GLU A 36 6.62 18.57 -2.93
CA GLU A 36 6.31 17.28 -3.54
C GLU A 36 7.45 16.29 -3.27
N TYR A 37 7.07 15.09 -2.86
CA TYR A 37 7.97 13.97 -2.66
C TYR A 37 7.22 12.68 -2.96
N GLU A 38 7.95 11.69 -3.45
CA GLU A 38 7.40 10.35 -3.67
C GLU A 38 7.62 9.48 -2.43
N VAL A 39 6.60 8.70 -2.09
CA VAL A 39 6.70 7.59 -1.14
C VAL A 39 6.65 6.29 -1.93
N SER A 40 7.74 5.52 -1.87
CA SER A 40 7.83 4.18 -2.48
C SER A 40 7.80 3.10 -1.40
N ILE A 41 6.87 2.16 -1.54
CA ILE A 41 6.60 1.07 -0.59
C ILE A 41 6.67 -0.26 -1.34
N VAL A 42 7.39 -1.22 -0.77
CA VAL A 42 7.51 -2.57 -1.32
C VAL A 42 6.97 -3.58 -0.31
N TYR A 43 6.04 -4.41 -0.76
CA TYR A 43 5.50 -5.54 -0.03
C TYR A 43 5.80 -6.86 -0.78
N PRO A 44 6.91 -7.55 -0.44
CA PRO A 44 7.40 -8.69 -1.21
C PRO A 44 6.68 -10.02 -0.92
N GLU A 45 5.77 -10.03 0.06
CA GLU A 45 5.12 -11.24 0.59
C GLU A 45 3.60 -11.25 0.33
N PHE A 46 3.15 -10.55 -0.72
CA PHE A 46 1.73 -10.55 -1.08
C PHE A 46 1.28 -11.95 -1.51
N THR A 47 0.07 -12.32 -1.10
CA THR A 47 -0.54 -13.59 -1.52
C THR A 47 -2.06 -13.49 -1.54
N CYS A 48 -2.67 -14.18 -2.50
CA CYS A 48 -4.12 -14.40 -2.63
C CYS A 48 -4.38 -15.81 -3.15
N LEU A 49 -5.64 -16.21 -3.31
CA LEU A 49 -5.99 -17.51 -3.90
C LEU A 49 -6.39 -17.32 -5.38
N CYS A 50 -6.01 -18.28 -6.21
CA CYS A 50 -6.55 -18.38 -7.56
C CYS A 50 -8.04 -18.72 -7.46
N PRO A 51 -8.97 -17.92 -8.05
CA PRO A 51 -10.40 -18.12 -7.90
C PRO A 51 -10.89 -19.44 -8.52
N MET A 52 -10.15 -19.99 -9.49
CA MET A 52 -10.52 -21.22 -10.20
C MET A 52 -10.05 -22.49 -9.48
N THR A 53 -8.89 -22.45 -8.83
CA THR A 53 -8.23 -23.66 -8.29
C THR A 53 -8.07 -23.65 -6.77
N GLY A 54 -8.25 -22.49 -6.11
CA GLY A 54 -8.01 -22.32 -4.68
C GLY A 54 -6.54 -22.40 -4.26
N GLN A 55 -5.61 -22.59 -5.20
CA GLN A 55 -4.17 -22.60 -4.91
C GLN A 55 -3.65 -21.18 -4.63
N PRO A 56 -2.65 -21.01 -3.75
CA PRO A 56 -2.11 -19.70 -3.40
C PRO A 56 -1.22 -19.09 -4.48
N ASP A 57 -1.53 -17.87 -4.90
CA ASP A 57 -0.69 -17.00 -5.71
C ASP A 57 0.18 -16.12 -4.83
N PHE A 58 1.41 -15.85 -5.29
CA PHE A 58 2.37 -15.00 -4.59
C PHE A 58 2.82 -13.87 -5.49
N ALA A 59 2.99 -12.68 -4.94
CA ALA A 59 3.46 -11.52 -5.69
C ALA A 59 4.35 -10.60 -4.86
N ARG A 60 5.15 -9.80 -5.56
CA ARG A 60 5.74 -8.57 -5.02
C ARG A 60 4.86 -7.41 -5.44
N VAL A 61 4.33 -6.68 -4.45
CA VAL A 61 3.52 -5.48 -4.68
C VAL A 61 4.36 -4.24 -4.39
N GLU A 62 4.40 -3.32 -5.33
CA GLU A 62 5.05 -2.01 -5.23
C GLU A 62 3.98 -0.92 -5.30
N ILE A 63 4.04 0.02 -4.36
CA ILE A 63 3.13 1.16 -4.29
C ILE A 63 4.00 2.40 -4.25
N ALA A 64 3.89 3.24 -5.26
CA ALA A 64 4.54 4.54 -5.32
C ALA A 64 3.45 5.62 -5.36
N TYR A 65 3.57 6.68 -4.56
CA TYR A 65 2.61 7.78 -4.62
C TYR A 65 3.20 9.11 -4.18
N ILE A 66 2.64 10.20 -4.71
CA ILE A 66 2.87 11.56 -4.24
C ILE A 66 1.66 11.95 -3.36
N PRO A 67 1.83 12.08 -2.04
CA PRO A 67 0.74 12.43 -1.14
C PRO A 67 0.26 13.86 -1.38
N ASP A 68 -1.05 14.08 -1.19
CA ASP A 68 -1.58 15.44 -1.00
C ASP A 68 -1.71 15.74 0.50
N GLU A 69 -2.90 15.57 1.08
CA GLU A 69 -3.17 15.95 2.47
C GLU A 69 -2.67 14.94 3.51
N VAL A 70 -2.63 13.65 3.14
CA VAL A 70 -2.38 12.52 4.04
C VAL A 70 -1.41 11.49 3.45
N CYS A 71 -0.80 10.71 4.32
CA CYS A 71 0.01 9.54 3.99
C CYS A 71 -0.63 8.29 4.59
N VAL A 72 -0.46 7.14 3.93
CA VAL A 72 -0.94 5.85 4.46
C VAL A 72 -0.12 5.41 5.68
N GLU A 73 -0.79 4.89 6.71
CA GLU A 73 -0.12 4.28 7.85
C GLU A 73 0.31 2.84 7.51
N LEU A 74 1.62 2.57 7.59
CA LEU A 74 2.24 1.35 7.04
C LEU A 74 1.71 0.05 7.67
N LYS A 75 1.37 0.04 8.96
CA LYS A 75 0.85 -1.16 9.59
C LYS A 75 -0.56 -1.49 9.12
N SER A 76 -1.41 -0.50 8.96
CA SER A 76 -2.76 -0.64 8.43
C SER A 76 -2.72 -1.11 6.97
N LEU A 77 -1.79 -0.58 6.15
CA LEU A 77 -1.55 -1.03 4.78
C LEU A 77 -1.09 -2.50 4.74
N ARG A 78 -0.14 -2.89 5.60
CA ARG A 78 0.28 -4.30 5.72
C ARG A 78 -0.90 -5.20 6.07
N ASN A 79 -1.71 -4.82 7.05
CA ASN A 79 -2.87 -5.62 7.47
C ASN A 79 -3.95 -5.71 6.36
N TYR A 80 -4.08 -4.67 5.55
CA TYR A 80 -4.91 -4.64 4.35
C TYR A 80 -4.40 -5.60 3.27
N LEU A 81 -3.13 -5.54 2.91
CA LEU A 81 -2.53 -6.45 1.93
C LEU A 81 -2.58 -7.92 2.42
N TRP A 82 -2.36 -8.15 3.72
CA TRP A 82 -2.50 -9.49 4.31
C TRP A 82 -3.94 -10.03 4.26
N SER A 83 -4.96 -9.16 4.21
CA SER A 83 -6.37 -9.59 4.19
C SER A 83 -6.77 -10.36 2.93
N TYR A 84 -5.94 -10.32 1.87
CA TYR A 84 -6.14 -11.04 0.62
C TYR A 84 -5.71 -12.51 0.66
N ARG A 85 -4.95 -12.95 1.69
CA ARG A 85 -4.32 -14.28 1.75
C ARG A 85 -5.26 -15.46 1.49
N ASN A 86 -6.51 -15.34 1.92
CA ASN A 86 -7.53 -16.38 1.77
C ASN A 86 -8.68 -15.94 0.83
N GLU A 87 -8.49 -14.90 0.03
CA GLU A 87 -9.49 -14.40 -0.93
C GLU A 87 -9.14 -14.87 -2.34
N GLY A 88 -10.14 -15.38 -3.06
CA GLY A 88 -10.03 -15.72 -4.48
C GLY A 88 -10.11 -14.48 -5.35
N ALA A 89 -9.06 -14.16 -6.11
CA ALA A 89 -9.05 -13.02 -7.02
C ALA A 89 -8.11 -13.24 -8.22
N PHE A 90 -8.51 -12.75 -9.39
CA PHE A 90 -7.60 -12.64 -10.54
C PHE A 90 -6.53 -11.57 -10.26
N HIS A 91 -5.36 -11.73 -10.87
CA HIS A 91 -4.19 -10.86 -10.66
C HIS A 91 -4.53 -9.40 -11.03
N GLU A 92 -5.27 -9.22 -12.11
CA GLU A 92 -5.74 -7.93 -12.61
C GLU A 92 -6.73 -7.30 -11.64
N ALA A 93 -7.73 -8.07 -11.20
CA ALA A 93 -8.78 -7.60 -10.31
C ALA A 93 -8.23 -7.16 -8.95
N VAL A 94 -7.33 -7.96 -8.36
CA VAL A 94 -6.76 -7.65 -7.05
C VAL A 94 -5.86 -6.41 -7.10
N THR A 95 -5.07 -6.26 -8.17
CA THR A 95 -4.19 -5.09 -8.34
C THR A 95 -4.99 -3.80 -8.51
N ASN A 96 -6.03 -3.83 -9.36
CA ASN A 96 -6.92 -2.68 -9.54
C ASN A 96 -7.64 -2.32 -8.24
N ARG A 97 -8.14 -3.31 -7.49
CA ARG A 97 -8.80 -3.06 -6.20
C ARG A 97 -7.87 -2.41 -5.19
N ILE A 98 -6.60 -2.84 -5.12
CA ILE A 98 -5.59 -2.20 -4.26
C ILE A 98 -5.40 -0.74 -4.67
N ALA A 99 -5.30 -0.46 -5.97
CA ALA A 99 -5.19 0.91 -6.47
C ALA A 99 -6.43 1.75 -6.13
N ASP A 100 -7.64 1.27 -6.42
CA ASP A 100 -8.90 1.97 -6.16
C ASP A 100 -9.07 2.32 -4.67
N ASP A 101 -8.80 1.36 -3.78
CA ASP A 101 -8.90 1.57 -2.34
C ASP A 101 -7.88 2.61 -1.84
N LEU A 102 -6.66 2.63 -2.41
CA LEU A 102 -5.63 3.62 -2.10
C LEU A 102 -5.96 5.01 -2.66
N ILE A 103 -6.51 5.09 -3.88
CA ILE A 103 -6.99 6.35 -4.48
C ILE A 103 -8.07 6.96 -3.61
N ALA A 104 -9.08 6.16 -3.23
CA ALA A 104 -10.17 6.60 -2.38
C ALA A 104 -9.69 7.05 -0.99
N LEU A 105 -8.71 6.34 -0.41
CA LEU A 105 -8.16 6.65 0.91
C LEU A 105 -7.28 7.92 0.91
N LEU A 106 -6.41 8.06 -0.09
CA LEU A 106 -5.31 9.02 -0.07
C LEU A 106 -5.59 10.27 -0.89
N GLN A 107 -6.46 10.19 -1.89
CA GLN A 107 -6.64 11.21 -2.93
C GLN A 107 -5.28 11.80 -3.38
N PRO A 108 -4.35 10.93 -3.82
CA PRO A 108 -2.97 11.34 -4.04
C PRO A 108 -2.85 12.18 -5.31
N ARG A 109 -1.79 12.99 -5.40
CA ARG A 109 -1.46 13.74 -6.63
C ARG A 109 -1.02 12.83 -7.77
N TRP A 110 -0.43 11.69 -7.41
CA TRP A 110 -0.08 10.62 -8.32
C TRP A 110 0.03 9.32 -7.52
N LEU A 111 -0.35 8.20 -8.12
CA LEU A 111 -0.23 6.86 -7.56
C LEU A 111 0.10 5.87 -8.67
N GLN A 112 1.02 4.96 -8.39
CA GLN A 112 1.20 3.73 -9.15
C GLN A 112 1.18 2.53 -8.20
N VAL A 113 0.44 1.50 -8.59
CA VAL A 113 0.44 0.19 -7.95
C VAL A 113 0.87 -0.84 -8.98
N GLU A 114 1.96 -1.55 -8.69
CA GLU A 114 2.45 -2.65 -9.51
C GLU A 114 2.46 -3.95 -8.71
N ALA A 115 1.99 -5.03 -9.31
CA ALA A 115 2.03 -6.36 -8.72
C ALA A 115 2.69 -7.34 -9.71
N GLN A 116 3.82 -7.91 -9.29
CA GLN A 116 4.57 -8.91 -10.04
C GLN A 116 4.31 -10.29 -9.44
N PHE A 117 3.47 -11.09 -10.09
CA PHE A 117 3.08 -12.42 -9.64
C PHE A 117 4.11 -13.47 -10.05
N GLN A 118 4.36 -14.43 -9.17
CA GLN A 118 5.22 -15.58 -9.45
C GLN A 118 4.61 -16.47 -10.54
N ALA A 119 5.48 -17.15 -11.28
CA ALA A 119 5.06 -17.94 -12.42
C ALA A 119 4.19 -19.14 -12.02
N ARG A 120 3.14 -19.39 -12.80
CA ARG A 120 2.36 -20.63 -12.78
C ARG A 120 2.31 -21.24 -14.17
N GLY A 121 2.57 -22.54 -14.26
CA GLY A 121 2.66 -23.22 -15.56
C GLY A 121 3.73 -22.62 -16.48
N GLY A 122 4.78 -22.01 -15.91
CA GLY A 122 5.84 -21.34 -16.67
C GLY A 122 5.55 -19.90 -17.10
N ILE A 123 4.38 -19.33 -16.75
CA ILE A 123 3.99 -17.97 -17.14
C ILE A 123 3.86 -17.10 -15.88
N ALA A 124 4.52 -15.95 -15.87
CA ALA A 124 4.39 -14.91 -14.85
C ALA A 124 3.55 -13.74 -15.37
N THR A 125 2.84 -13.08 -14.47
CA THR A 125 1.99 -11.94 -14.80
C THR A 125 2.44 -10.72 -14.00
N GLY A 126 2.62 -9.60 -14.70
CA GLY A 126 2.79 -8.28 -14.09
C GLY A 126 1.58 -7.42 -14.39
N VAL A 127 1.01 -6.78 -13.37
CA VAL A 127 -0.09 -5.83 -13.52
C VAL A 127 0.35 -4.49 -12.93
N SER A 128 0.14 -3.40 -13.67
CA SER A 128 0.45 -2.04 -13.22
C SER A 128 -0.74 -1.13 -13.45
N VAL A 129 -1.09 -0.34 -12.45
CA VAL A 129 -2.16 0.65 -12.45
C VAL A 129 -1.54 1.99 -12.08
N GLU A 130 -1.77 3.01 -12.90
CA GLU A 130 -1.30 4.36 -12.68
C GLU A 130 -2.50 5.32 -12.61
N HIS A 131 -2.46 6.25 -11.67
CA HIS A 131 -3.48 7.27 -11.46
C HIS A 131 -2.83 8.64 -11.25
N ALA A 132 -3.22 9.60 -12.08
CA ALA A 132 -2.88 11.01 -11.94
C ALA A 132 -4.15 11.85 -12.14
N PRO A 133 -4.68 12.53 -11.11
CA PRO A 133 -5.82 13.42 -11.27
C PRO A 133 -5.49 14.52 -12.30
N GLY A 134 -6.17 14.50 -13.45
CA GLY A 134 -6.07 15.55 -14.47
C GLY A 134 -5.15 15.29 -15.67
N VAL A 135 -4.53 14.10 -15.80
CA VAL A 135 -3.86 13.71 -17.05
C VAL A 135 -4.81 12.86 -17.88
N ALA A 136 -5.25 13.38 -19.02
CA ALA A 136 -5.98 12.57 -20.01
C ALA A 136 -5.09 11.39 -20.44
N PRO A 137 -5.62 10.16 -20.57
CA PRO A 137 -4.84 9.01 -20.98
C PRO A 137 -4.26 9.25 -22.39
N GLY A 138 -2.95 9.45 -22.49
CA GLY A 138 -2.31 9.67 -23.79
C GLY A 138 -0.93 10.34 -23.81
N SER A 139 -0.40 10.87 -22.70
CA SER A 139 0.95 11.44 -22.70
C SER A 139 1.99 10.47 -22.15
N LYS A 140 2.30 9.41 -22.91
CA LYS A 140 3.66 8.85 -22.87
C LYS A 140 4.39 9.39 -24.09
N ALA A 141 5.46 10.14 -23.83
CA ALA A 141 6.40 10.61 -24.86
C ALA A 141 7.15 9.45 -25.50
#